data_AF-A0A3B9Y212-F1
#
_entry.id   AF-A0A3B9Y212-F1
#
_cell.length_a   1.000
_cell.length_b   1.000
_cell.length_c   1.000
_cell.angle_alpha   90.00
_cell.angle_beta   90.00
_cell.angle_gamma   90.00
#
_symmetry.space_group_name_H-M   'P 1'
#
loop_
_entity.id
_entity.type
_entity.pdbx_description
1 polymer ?
#
loop_
_entity_poly.entity_id
_entity_poly.type
_entity_poly.pdbx_seq_one_letter_code
_entity_poly.pdbx_strand_id
1 'polypeptide(L)'
;MRWAVEYESPGGEVGLCLFRADSLYEALEYLDTMRHNGHKQVFNLNQLEESSIDELYRLYPRVSPHKDMVSGGGSLNRKVVQCYDNITER
;
A
#
# COMPACT_ATOMS: atom_id res chain seq x y z
N MET A 1 10.37 11.01 3.33
CA MET A 1 10.03 10.39 2.01
C MET A 1 8.64 9.77 2.05
N ARG A 2 7.91 9.75 0.93
CA ARG A 2 6.62 9.04 0.76
C ARG A 2 6.81 7.58 0.35
N TRP A 3 6.09 6.68 1.03
CA TRP A 3 6.13 5.24 0.79
C TRP A 3 4.73 4.67 0.67
N ALA A 4 4.62 3.57 -0.08
CA ALA A 4 3.41 2.76 -0.17
C ALA A 4 3.72 1.33 0.24
N VAL A 5 2.78 0.66 0.90
CA VAL A 5 2.86 -0.77 1.17
C VAL A 5 1.54 -1.47 0.83
N GLU A 6 1.63 -2.55 0.07
CA GLU A 6 0.48 -3.45 -0.12
C GLU A 6 0.33 -4.33 1.11
N TYR A 7 -0.90 -4.47 1.57
CA TYR A 7 -1.26 -5.42 2.61
C TYR A 7 -2.45 -6.26 2.20
N GLU A 8 -2.50 -7.49 2.72
CA GLU A 8 -3.61 -8.41 2.53
C GLU A 8 -4.18 -8.76 3.90
N SER A 9 -5.44 -8.39 4.14
CA SER A 9 -6.11 -8.68 5.39
C SER A 9 -6.32 -10.19 5.55
N PRO A 10 -6.50 -10.70 6.77
CA PRO A 10 -6.87 -12.10 6.99
C PRO A 10 -8.16 -12.53 6.29
N GLY A 11 -9.03 -11.56 5.93
CA GLY A 11 -10.24 -11.78 5.14
C GLY A 11 -10.02 -11.85 3.63
N GLY A 12 -8.77 -11.77 3.16
CA GLY A 12 -8.40 -11.79 1.73
C GLY A 12 -8.56 -10.43 1.03
N GLU A 13 -8.82 -9.35 1.77
CA GLU A 13 -8.94 -8.01 1.20
C GLU A 13 -7.55 -7.43 0.96
N VAL A 14 -7.28 -7.00 -0.26
CA VAL A 14 -6.03 -6.32 -0.60
C VAL A 14 -6.23 -4.82 -0.50
N GLY A 15 -5.36 -4.17 0.27
CA GLY A 15 -5.35 -2.73 0.47
C GLY A 15 -3.96 -2.15 0.26
N LEU A 16 -3.93 -0.82 0.24
CA LEU A 16 -2.69 -0.07 0.15
C LEU A 16 -2.62 0.92 1.29
N CYS A 17 -1.48 0.92 1.99
CA CYS A 17 -1.16 1.83 3.06
C CYS A 17 -0.09 2.81 2.58
N LEU A 18 -0.40 4.11 2.67
CA LEU A 18 0.53 5.19 2.35
C LEU A 18 1.08 5.78 3.64
N PHE A 19 2.39 5.91 3.76
CA PHE A 19 3.03 6.44 4.97
C PHE A 19 4.26 7.30 4.62
N ARG A 20 4.78 8.01 5.63
CA ARG A 20 6.01 8.80 5.52
C ARG A 20 7.10 8.17 6.40
N ALA A 21 8.31 8.10 5.86
CA ALA A 21 9.52 7.68 6.56
C ALA A 21 10.72 8.44 5.97
N ASP A 22 11.72 8.77 6.77
CA ASP A 22 12.84 9.62 6.34
C ASP A 22 13.87 8.84 5.52
N SER A 23 13.94 7.52 5.70
CA SER A 23 14.86 6.64 5.01
C SER A 23 14.22 5.33 4.52
N LEU A 24 14.91 4.62 3.62
CA LEU A 24 14.54 3.24 3.25
C LEU A 24 14.58 2.31 4.47
N TYR A 25 15.50 2.56 5.40
CA TYR A 25 15.65 1.76 6.61
C TYR A 25 14.38 1.80 7.47
N GLU A 26 13.88 3.00 7.81
CA GLU A 26 12.63 3.16 8.55
C GLU A 26 11.42 2.55 7.84
N ALA A 27 11.36 2.67 6.50
CA ALA A 27 10.28 2.05 5.72
C ALA A 27 10.32 0.52 5.80
N LEU A 28 11.51 -0.08 5.84
CA LEU A 28 11.67 -1.52 6.02
C LEU A 28 11.39 -1.95 7.47
N GLU A 29 11.75 -1.15 8.48
CA GLU A 29 11.38 -1.42 9.87
C GLU A 29 9.85 -1.42 10.06
N TYR A 30 9.15 -0.47 9.44
CA TYR A 30 7.68 -0.47 9.43
C TYR A 30 7.12 -1.73 8.75
N LEU A 31 7.67 -2.12 7.60
CA LEU A 31 7.25 -3.34 6.91
C LEU A 31 7.46 -4.58 7.78
N ASP A 32 8.62 -4.70 8.44
CA ASP A 32 8.93 -5.85 9.27
C ASP A 32 7.98 -5.95 10.47
N THR A 33 7.70 -4.81 11.11
CA THR A 33 6.71 -4.70 12.21
C THR A 33 5.32 -5.14 11.75
N MET A 34 4.90 -4.71 10.56
CA MET A 34 3.56 -4.96 10.03
C MET A 34 3.46 -6.25 9.20
N ARG A 35 4.54 -7.02 9.06
CA ARG A 35 4.58 -8.25 8.26
C ARG A 35 3.57 -9.28 8.76
N HIS A 36 3.38 -9.36 10.08
CA HIS A 36 2.38 -10.23 10.72
C HIS A 36 0.94 -9.81 10.41
N ASN A 37 0.71 -8.57 9.99
CA ASN A 37 -0.59 -8.03 9.57
C ASN A 37 -0.84 -8.18 8.07
N GLY A 38 0.01 -8.92 7.36
CA GLY A 38 -0.14 -9.20 5.93
C GLY A 38 0.47 -8.14 5.01
N HIS A 39 1.30 -7.23 5.53
CA HIS A 39 2.06 -6.27 4.73
C HIS A 39 3.21 -6.98 4.01
N LYS A 40 3.35 -6.77 2.69
CA LYS A 40 4.26 -7.59 1.85
C LYS A 40 5.40 -6.81 1.21
N GLN A 41 5.13 -5.62 0.67
CA GLN A 41 6.11 -4.90 -0.17
C GLN A 41 5.98 -3.38 -0.03
N VAL A 42 7.08 -2.72 0.34
CA VAL A 42 7.19 -1.26 0.36
C VAL A 42 7.73 -0.72 -0.97
N PHE A 43 7.21 0.43 -1.41
CA PHE A 43 7.66 1.14 -2.60
C PHE A 43 7.88 2.62 -2.32
N ASN A 44 8.95 3.18 -2.89
CA ASN A 44 9.29 4.59 -2.73
C ASN A 44 8.52 5.44 -3.75
N LEU A 45 7.48 6.14 -3.30
CA LEU A 45 6.64 6.97 -4.16
C LEU A 45 7.35 8.25 -4.65
N ASN A 46 8.53 8.57 -4.13
CA ASN A 46 9.31 9.72 -4.62
C ASN A 46 10.11 9.37 -5.87
N GLN A 47 10.19 8.09 -6.24
CA GLN A 47 10.75 7.65 -7.53
C GLN A 47 9.75 7.77 -8.69
N LEU A 48 8.48 8.05 -8.40
CA LEU A 48 7.48 8.29 -9.43
C LEU A 48 7.66 9.71 -9.99
N GLU A 49 7.92 9.80 -11.31
CA GLU A 49 8.03 11.08 -12.03
C GLU A 49 6.71 11.86 -11.98
N GLU A 50 5.58 11.15 -12.03
CA GLU A 50 4.24 11.71 -11.82
C GLU A 50 3.65 11.18 -10.52
N SER A 51 3.29 12.09 -9.60
CA SER A 51 2.60 11.74 -8.34
C SER A 51 1.11 11.42 -8.54
N SER A 52 0.78 10.73 -9.64
CA SER A 52 -0.58 10.43 -10.05
C SER A 52 -1.05 9.08 -9.51
N ILE A 53 -2.34 8.97 -9.18
CA ILE A 53 -2.96 7.75 -8.66
C ILE A 53 -2.88 6.60 -9.69
N ASP A 54 -2.90 6.91 -10.99
CA ASP A 54 -2.76 5.94 -12.08
C ASP A 54 -1.43 5.15 -12.04
N GLU A 55 -0.30 5.82 -11.80
CA GLU A 55 1.00 5.17 -11.64
C GLU A 55 0.98 4.21 -10.45
N LEU A 56 0.30 4.61 -9.38
CA LEU A 56 0.14 3.78 -8.19
C LEU A 56 -0.69 2.52 -8.49
N TYR A 57 -1.73 2.63 -9.32
CA TYR A 57 -2.47 1.46 -9.80
C TYR A 57 -1.69 0.58 -10.79
N ARG A 58 -0.73 1.13 -11.54
CA ARG A 58 0.20 0.33 -12.36
C ARG A 58 1.15 -0.49 -11.49
N LEU A 59 1.67 0.11 -10.42
CA LEU A 59 2.53 -0.58 -9.46
C LEU A 59 1.77 -1.61 -8.63
N TYR A 60 0.52 -1.30 -8.26
CA TYR A 60 -0.33 -2.11 -7.40
C TYR A 60 -1.63 -2.52 -8.11
N PRO A 61 -1.55 -3.38 -9.14
CA PRO A 61 -2.71 -3.73 -9.97
C PRO A 61 -3.80 -4.50 -9.20
N ARG A 62 -3.46 -5.12 -8.06
CA ARG A 62 -4.42 -5.81 -7.18
C ARG A 62 -5.33 -4.83 -6.42
N VAL A 63 -4.90 -3.58 -6.30
CA VAL A 63 -5.62 -2.52 -5.59
C VAL A 63 -6.42 -1.66 -6.58
N SER A 64 -6.15 -1.80 -7.89
CA SER A 64 -6.85 -1.05 -8.93
C SER A 64 -8.35 -1.39 -8.96
N PRO A 65 -9.24 -0.39 -9.01
CA PRO A 65 -10.68 -0.61 -9.10
C PRO A 65 -11.10 -1.24 -10.44
N HIS A 66 -10.24 -1.18 -11.46
CA HIS A 66 -10.59 -1.61 -12.83
C HIS A 66 -10.38 -3.10 -13.11
N LYS A 67 -9.80 -3.88 -12.19
CA LYS A 67 -9.39 -5.26 -12.49
C LYS A 67 -10.47 -6.33 -12.31
N ASP A 68 -11.68 -5.99 -11.82
CA ASP A 68 -12.72 -6.98 -11.50
C ASP A 68 -14.08 -6.71 -12.16
N MET A 69 -14.06 -6.30 -13.42
CA MET A 69 -15.24 -6.45 -14.30
C MET A 69 -15.23 -7.80 -15.07
N VAL A 70 -14.67 -8.86 -14.48
CA VAL A 70 -14.83 -10.23 -15.01
C VAL A 70 -15.39 -11.13 -13.91
N SER A 71 -16.73 -11.25 -13.94
CA SER A 71 -17.55 -12.37 -13.47
C SER A 71 -17.26 -12.97 -12.09
N GLY A 72 -18.08 -12.59 -11.10
CA GLY A 72 -18.31 -13.40 -9.89
C GLY A 72 -18.61 -12.55 -8.68
N GLY A 73 -19.85 -12.57 -8.21
CA GLY A 73 -20.32 -11.78 -7.06
C GLY A 73 -19.47 -12.00 -5.81
N GLY A 74 -18.82 -10.93 -5.37
CA GLY A 74 -18.09 -10.85 -4.11
C GLY A 74 -17.53 -9.45 -3.99
N SER A 75 -18.23 -8.59 -3.23
CA SER A 75 -17.82 -7.20 -3.00
C SER A 75 -16.55 -7.18 -2.16
N LEU A 76 -15.39 -7.35 -2.79
CA LEU A 76 -14.08 -7.10 -2.18
C LEU A 76 -13.99 -5.60 -1.91
N ASN A 77 -14.20 -5.20 -0.65
CA ASN A 77 -14.05 -3.82 -0.21
C ASN A 77 -12.56 -3.42 -0.32
N ARG A 78 -12.16 -2.94 -1.50
CA ARG A 78 -10.82 -2.38 -1.71
C ARG A 78 -10.77 -1.03 -1.02
N LYS A 79 -10.02 -0.96 0.09
CA LYS A 79 -9.77 0.28 0.81
C LYS A 79 -8.32 0.70 0.58
N VAL A 80 -8.13 1.85 -0.04
CA VAL A 80 -6.88 2.60 0.11
C VAL A 80 -6.96 3.25 1.48
N VAL A 81 -6.24 2.71 2.45
CA VAL A 81 -6.20 3.26 3.80
C VAL A 81 -4.99 4.17 3.86
N GLN A 82 -5.23 5.48 3.86
CA GLN A 82 -4.16 6.44 4.07
C GLN A 82 -3.83 6.48 5.56
N CYS A 83 -2.83 5.71 5.99
CA CYS A 83 -2.34 5.77 7.37
C CYS A 83 -1.37 6.94 7.51
N TYR A 84 -1.86 8.08 8.02
CA TYR A 84 -0.97 9.15 8.47
C TYR A 84 -0.34 8.79 9.81
N ASP A 85 0.45 7.71 9.85
CA ASP A 85 1.38 7.49 10.93
C ASP A 85 2.62 8.35 10.62
N ASN A 86 2.77 9.45 11.36
CA ASN A 86 4.05 10.14 11.45
C ASN A 86 4.99 9.19 12.20
N ILE A 87 5.82 8.44 11.48
CA ILE A 87 6.88 7.59 12.07
C ILE A 87 8.03 8.47 12.60
N THR A 88 7.73 9.63 13.20
CA THR A 88 8.70 10.69 13.54
C THR A 88 8.69 11.01 15.02
N GLU A 89 8.59 10.00 15.89
CA GLU A 89 8.90 10.17 17.31
C GLU A 89 9.64 8.93 17.86
N ARG A 90 10.94 8.85 17.59
CA ARG A 90 11.90 8.22 18.50
C ARG A 90 13.33 8.66 18.26
#